data_AF-A0A800F0B9-F1
#
_entry.id   AF-A0A800F0B9-F1
#
_cell.length_a   1.000
_cell.length_b   1.000
_cell.length_c   1.000
_cell.angle_alpha   90.00
_cell.angle_beta   90.00
_cell.angle_gamma   90.00
#
_symmetry.space_group_name_H-M   'P 1'
#
loop_
_entity.id
_entity.type
_entity.pdbx_description
1 polymer ?
#
loop_
_entity_poly.entity_id
_entity_poly.type
_entity_poly.pdbx_seq_one_letter_code
_entity_poly.pdbx_strand_id
1 'polypeptide(L)'
;MLPAFLHTIVAKDCVELSTHLVTASYLSDEIKKMASDAESNGIVMMNEIGLDPGLDHMSAMKLINDLKDKNADILSFMSFAGGLVAPEYDNNPWNYKFTWNPRNVVLAGQGISKFIRNGKYKYIPYHQVFKRVDTFDILDQGLFEAYPNRDSLKYRQVYDLEGIQTIYRGTLRRVGFSEAWNMFVQLGLTDDSYVIENSAKMTYRQFLESFLFYRMTDTIELKLAYYLGINVDSSNMLKLRWLGLFDDKKIGLKKATPAQILQKILEDKLSLEPGDKDMIVMHHIFDYVLNGKSHRTKSSLVVKGDDIEYTAMAKTVGYPLGVFVKLFMDGDIKIKGVHLPVIKEVYEPVLKELRSFDVNFIEETDDLNEVN
;
A
#
# COMPACT_ATOMS: atom_id res chain seq x y z
N MET A 1 2.88 -15.61 -8.85
CA MET A 1 3.42 -14.41 -9.53
C MET A 1 4.91 -14.31 -9.30
N LEU A 2 5.68 -13.85 -10.30
CA LEU A 2 7.13 -13.65 -10.18
C LEU A 2 7.46 -12.27 -9.57
N PRO A 3 8.63 -12.11 -8.94
CA PRO A 3 9.16 -10.79 -8.57
C PRO A 3 9.21 -9.80 -9.75
N ALA A 4 8.92 -8.53 -9.48
CA ALA A 4 8.78 -7.49 -10.52
C ALA A 4 10.02 -7.32 -11.41
N PHE A 5 11.23 -7.51 -10.88
CA PHE A 5 12.47 -7.39 -11.66
C PHE A 5 12.60 -8.46 -12.77
N LEU A 6 11.81 -9.54 -12.71
CA LEU A 6 11.78 -10.57 -13.76
C LEU A 6 10.77 -10.27 -14.87
N HIS A 7 9.85 -9.32 -14.67
CA HIS A 7 8.75 -9.08 -15.60
C HIS A 7 9.24 -8.63 -16.98
N THR A 8 10.26 -7.78 -17.03
CA THR A 8 10.86 -7.32 -18.30
C THR A 8 11.49 -8.47 -19.10
N ILE A 9 12.02 -9.49 -18.42
CA ILE A 9 12.60 -10.67 -19.09
C ILE A 9 11.46 -11.45 -19.76
N VAL A 10 10.41 -11.77 -19.00
CA VAL A 10 9.24 -12.49 -19.50
C VAL A 10 8.52 -11.72 -20.60
N ALA A 11 8.39 -10.39 -20.47
CA ALA A 11 7.75 -9.55 -21.47
C ALA A 11 8.44 -9.60 -22.83
N LYS A 12 9.78 -9.68 -22.87
CA LYS A 12 10.53 -9.84 -24.12
C LYS A 12 10.17 -11.16 -24.81
N ASP A 13 10.16 -12.25 -24.06
CA ASP A 13 9.78 -13.56 -24.59
C ASP A 13 8.33 -13.55 -25.09
N CYS A 14 7.41 -12.88 -24.37
CA CYS A 14 6.03 -12.68 -24.80
C CYS A 14 5.92 -11.93 -26.13
N VAL A 15 6.70 -10.86 -26.35
CA VAL A 15 6.75 -10.18 -27.65
C VAL A 15 7.25 -11.14 -28.73
N GLU A 16 8.40 -11.79 -28.52
CA GLU A 16 9.03 -12.67 -29.51
C GLU A 16 8.12 -13.83 -29.91
N LEU A 17 7.42 -14.42 -28.94
CA LEU A 17 6.54 -15.58 -29.13
C LEU A 17 5.09 -15.20 -29.42
N SER A 18 4.78 -13.90 -29.59
CA SER A 18 3.41 -13.40 -29.79
C SER A 18 2.42 -13.95 -28.76
N THR A 19 2.82 -13.94 -27.49
CA THR A 19 2.04 -14.44 -26.36
C THR A 19 1.63 -13.29 -25.45
N HIS A 20 0.39 -13.31 -24.95
CA HIS A 20 -0.13 -12.31 -24.02
C HIS A 20 0.59 -12.33 -22.67
N LEU A 21 0.65 -11.19 -21.99
CA LEU A 21 1.19 -11.05 -20.65
C LEU A 21 0.18 -10.38 -19.72
N VAL A 22 0.00 -10.91 -18.52
CA VAL A 22 -0.83 -10.29 -17.48
C VAL A 22 -0.08 -10.30 -16.15
N THR A 23 -0.01 -9.15 -15.47
CA THR A 23 0.69 -8.99 -14.19
C THR A 23 -0.08 -8.09 -13.22
N ALA A 24 0.04 -8.36 -11.92
CA ALA A 24 -0.50 -7.50 -10.86
C ALA A 24 0.56 -6.52 -10.30
N SER A 25 1.54 -6.11 -11.12
CA SER A 25 2.63 -5.23 -10.69
C SER A 25 2.70 -3.98 -11.54
N TYR A 26 3.33 -2.94 -10.97
CA TYR A 26 3.54 -1.66 -11.65
C TYR A 26 4.16 -1.83 -13.04
N LEU A 27 3.64 -1.08 -14.00
CA LEU A 27 4.19 -1.02 -15.34
C LEU A 27 5.58 -0.36 -15.30
N SER A 28 6.60 -1.12 -15.69
CA SER A 28 7.97 -0.60 -15.85
C SER A 28 8.13 0.21 -17.13
N ASP A 29 9.08 1.15 -17.16
CA ASP A 29 9.42 1.91 -18.37
C ASP A 29 9.90 1.01 -19.52
N GLU A 30 10.55 -0.12 -19.21
CA GLU A 30 11.00 -1.09 -20.20
C GLU A 30 9.83 -1.79 -20.90
N ILE A 31 8.85 -2.28 -20.15
CA ILE A 31 7.62 -2.88 -20.73
C ILE A 31 6.82 -1.82 -21.49
N LYS A 32 6.73 -0.59 -20.98
CA LYS A 32 6.03 0.50 -21.65
C LYS A 32 6.58 0.80 -23.06
N LYS A 33 7.90 0.66 -23.25
CA LYS A 33 8.55 0.83 -24.57
C LYS A 33 8.16 -0.25 -25.58
N MET A 34 7.64 -1.40 -25.14
CA MET A 34 7.19 -2.49 -25.99
C MET A 34 5.77 -2.28 -26.54
N ALA A 35 5.12 -1.14 -26.27
CA ALA A 35 3.74 -0.88 -26.70
C ALA A 35 3.53 -1.06 -28.21
N SER A 36 4.43 -0.54 -29.04
CA SER A 36 4.33 -0.68 -30.51
C SER A 36 4.51 -2.12 -30.99
N ASP A 37 5.40 -2.88 -30.35
CA ASP A 37 5.65 -4.28 -30.69
C ASP A 37 4.45 -5.15 -30.28
N ALA A 38 3.90 -4.91 -29.08
CA ALA A 38 2.72 -5.60 -28.59
C ALA A 38 1.50 -5.35 -29.49
N GLU A 39 1.29 -4.10 -29.94
CA GLU A 39 0.22 -3.76 -30.88
C GLU A 39 0.38 -4.47 -32.23
N SER A 40 1.61 -4.45 -32.78
CA SER A 40 1.94 -5.06 -34.08
C SER A 40 1.78 -6.58 -34.06
N ASN A 41 2.15 -7.23 -32.95
CA ASN A 41 1.98 -8.67 -32.76
C ASN A 41 0.55 -9.05 -32.33
N GLY A 42 -0.34 -8.06 -32.16
CA GLY A 42 -1.72 -8.28 -31.76
C GLY A 42 -1.89 -8.86 -30.36
N ILE A 43 -0.92 -8.63 -29.47
CA ILE A 43 -0.93 -9.15 -28.09
C ILE A 43 -1.31 -8.08 -27.08
N VAL A 44 -1.98 -8.49 -26.00
CA VAL A 44 -2.16 -7.64 -24.81
C VAL A 44 -1.04 -7.88 -23.80
N MET A 45 -0.56 -6.79 -23.21
CA MET A 45 0.25 -6.79 -22.00
C MET A 45 -0.46 -5.96 -20.93
N MET A 46 -1.24 -6.63 -20.08
CA MET A 46 -1.98 -5.99 -19.00
C MET A 46 -1.13 -5.96 -17.73
N ASN A 47 -0.78 -4.77 -17.28
CA ASN A 47 -0.09 -4.56 -16.01
C ASN A 47 -1.06 -4.03 -14.96
N GLU A 48 -0.62 -4.01 -13.71
CA GLU A 48 -1.37 -3.37 -12.62
C GLU A 48 -2.79 -3.92 -12.44
N ILE A 49 -3.04 -5.22 -12.69
CA ILE A 49 -4.36 -5.86 -12.46
C ILE A 49 -4.39 -6.69 -11.15
N GLY A 50 -4.16 -6.03 -10.02
CA GLY A 50 -4.27 -6.62 -8.68
C GLY A 50 -5.16 -5.82 -7.72
N LEU A 51 -4.66 -5.58 -6.51
CA LEU A 51 -5.32 -4.77 -5.49
C LEU A 51 -4.92 -3.28 -5.61
N ASP A 52 -3.66 -2.99 -5.27
CA ASP A 52 -3.03 -1.67 -5.34
C ASP A 52 -1.57 -1.90 -5.80
N PRO A 53 -1.33 -1.90 -7.12
CA PRO A 53 -2.21 -1.38 -8.16
C PRO A 53 -3.19 -2.41 -8.79
N GLY A 54 -4.42 -1.97 -9.10
CA GLY A 54 -5.48 -2.67 -9.82
C GLY A 54 -6.89 -2.26 -9.45
N LEU A 55 -7.46 -2.85 -8.41
CA LEU A 55 -8.78 -2.47 -7.89
C LEU A 55 -8.86 -0.97 -7.62
N ASP A 56 -7.79 -0.35 -7.13
CA ASP A 56 -7.71 1.10 -6.92
C ASP A 56 -7.89 1.89 -8.21
N HIS A 57 -7.23 1.49 -9.30
CA HIS A 57 -7.39 2.08 -10.63
C HIS A 57 -8.80 1.92 -11.17
N MET A 58 -9.29 0.68 -11.17
CA MET A 58 -10.58 0.34 -11.77
C MET A 58 -11.74 1.07 -11.08
N SER A 59 -11.77 1.03 -9.75
CA SER A 59 -12.81 1.69 -8.97
C SER A 59 -12.72 3.22 -9.03
N ALA A 60 -11.51 3.80 -9.00
CA ALA A 60 -11.34 5.23 -9.17
C ALA A 60 -11.79 5.70 -10.56
N MET A 61 -11.35 5.02 -11.63
CA MET A 61 -11.70 5.39 -13.00
C MET A 61 -13.18 5.24 -13.29
N LYS A 62 -13.84 4.23 -12.70
CA LYS A 62 -15.28 4.11 -12.78
C LYS A 62 -15.98 5.38 -12.24
N LEU A 63 -15.64 5.82 -11.03
CA LEU A 63 -16.24 7.01 -10.44
C LEU A 63 -15.87 8.30 -11.18
N ILE A 64 -14.62 8.43 -11.60
CA ILE A 64 -14.17 9.59 -12.39
C ILE A 64 -14.98 9.71 -13.67
N ASN A 65 -15.14 8.61 -14.42
CA ASN A 65 -15.89 8.63 -15.67
C ASN A 65 -17.39 8.84 -15.41
N ASP A 66 -17.98 8.21 -14.39
CA ASP A 66 -19.38 8.43 -14.01
C ASP A 66 -19.66 9.90 -13.62
N LEU A 67 -18.69 10.57 -12.98
CA LEU A 67 -18.77 11.99 -12.63
C LEU A 67 -18.59 12.90 -13.85
N LYS A 68 -17.62 12.60 -14.72
CA LYS A 68 -17.39 13.31 -15.99
C LYS A 68 -18.61 13.21 -16.91
N ASP A 69 -19.22 12.03 -17.02
CA ASP A 69 -20.45 11.79 -17.81
C ASP A 69 -21.64 12.64 -17.31
N LYS A 70 -21.63 13.01 -16.01
CA LYS A 70 -22.62 13.92 -15.39
C LYS A 70 -22.21 15.39 -15.45
N ASN A 71 -21.11 15.74 -16.11
CA ASN A 71 -20.50 17.07 -16.14
C ASN A 71 -20.16 17.63 -14.73
N ALA A 72 -19.74 16.76 -13.81
CA ALA A 72 -19.24 17.21 -12.51
C ALA A 72 -17.81 17.76 -12.64
N ASP A 73 -17.52 18.83 -11.90
CA ASP A 73 -16.15 19.36 -11.74
C ASP A 73 -15.47 18.67 -10.56
N ILE A 74 -14.51 17.78 -10.84
CA ILE A 74 -13.80 17.00 -9.81
C ILE A 74 -12.69 17.85 -9.20
N LEU A 75 -12.87 18.23 -7.92
CA LEU A 75 -11.96 19.11 -7.19
C LEU A 75 -10.85 18.34 -6.46
N SER A 76 -11.20 17.18 -5.88
CA SER A 76 -10.32 16.39 -5.02
C SER A 76 -10.49 14.90 -5.27
N PHE A 77 -9.38 14.19 -5.34
CA PHE A 77 -9.34 12.74 -5.32
C PHE A 77 -8.31 12.25 -4.29
N MET A 78 -8.76 11.51 -3.30
CA MET A 78 -7.90 10.85 -2.33
C MET A 78 -8.15 9.35 -2.34
N SER A 79 -7.10 8.54 -2.22
CA SER A 79 -7.19 7.09 -2.31
C SER A 79 -6.26 6.41 -1.31
N PHE A 80 -6.82 5.49 -0.53
CA PHE A 80 -6.14 4.82 0.54
C PHE A 80 -6.39 3.32 0.48
N ALA A 81 -5.36 2.52 0.75
CA ALA A 81 -5.49 1.08 0.86
C ALA A 81 -4.64 0.54 2.01
N GLY A 82 -5.07 -0.57 2.61
CA GLY A 82 -4.31 -1.27 3.64
C GLY A 82 -4.70 -2.74 3.73
N GLY A 83 -3.68 -3.60 3.83
CA GLY A 83 -3.83 -4.98 4.29
C GLY A 83 -3.47 -5.07 5.76
N LEU A 84 -4.40 -5.56 6.58
CA LEU A 84 -4.32 -5.62 8.04
C LEU A 84 -4.85 -6.97 8.54
N VAL A 85 -4.59 -7.32 9.79
CA VAL A 85 -5.33 -8.41 10.44
C VAL A 85 -6.79 -8.00 10.60
N ALA A 86 -7.73 -8.94 10.41
CA ALA A 86 -9.14 -8.68 10.67
C ALA A 86 -9.34 -8.39 12.16
N PRO A 87 -10.20 -7.41 12.53
CA PRO A 87 -10.30 -6.93 13.91
C PRO A 87 -10.58 -8.02 14.94
N GLU A 88 -11.29 -9.08 14.57
CA GLU A 88 -11.60 -10.21 15.46
C GLU A 88 -10.37 -11.05 15.85
N TYR A 89 -9.29 -10.94 15.08
CA TYR A 89 -8.05 -11.71 15.24
C TYR A 89 -6.87 -10.81 15.65
N ASP A 90 -7.14 -9.53 15.91
CA ASP A 90 -6.15 -8.60 16.40
C ASP A 90 -5.90 -8.82 17.90
N ASN A 91 -4.69 -9.29 18.22
CA ASN A 91 -4.32 -9.73 19.56
C ASN A 91 -2.99 -9.14 20.05
N ASN A 92 -2.46 -8.12 19.36
CA ASN A 92 -1.13 -7.59 19.64
C ASN A 92 -1.13 -6.06 19.76
N PRO A 93 -0.19 -5.47 20.52
CA PRO A 93 -0.21 -4.03 20.79
C PRO A 93 0.11 -3.17 19.56
N TRP A 94 0.57 -3.75 18.45
CA TRP A 94 0.82 -3.05 17.18
C TRP A 94 -0.44 -2.93 16.32
N ASN A 95 -1.51 -3.65 16.66
CA ASN A 95 -2.74 -3.75 15.87
C ASN A 95 -2.45 -4.06 14.39
N TYR A 96 -1.46 -4.93 14.15
CA TYR A 96 -0.95 -5.24 12.83
C TYR A 96 -0.35 -6.65 12.80
N LYS A 97 -0.58 -7.38 11.72
CA LYS A 97 0.16 -8.58 11.34
C LYS A 97 0.53 -8.48 9.85
N PHE A 98 1.59 -9.14 9.42
CA PHE A 98 1.99 -9.19 8.02
C PHE A 98 0.99 -10.01 7.20
N THR A 99 0.26 -9.36 6.32
CA THR A 99 -0.72 -9.98 5.40
C THR A 99 -0.21 -10.07 3.97
N TRP A 100 0.99 -9.55 3.73
CA TRP A 100 1.70 -9.52 2.45
C TRP A 100 3.20 -9.40 2.73
N ASN A 101 4.00 -9.32 1.67
CA ASN A 101 5.46 -9.38 1.76
C ASN A 101 6.04 -8.44 2.85
N PRO A 102 6.59 -8.98 3.96
CA PRO A 102 7.10 -8.19 5.09
C PRO A 102 8.19 -7.20 4.69
N ARG A 103 9.01 -7.57 3.68
CA ARG A 103 10.07 -6.71 3.16
C ARG A 103 9.52 -5.37 2.67
N ASN A 104 8.41 -5.40 1.93
CA ASN A 104 7.81 -4.19 1.39
C ASN A 104 7.18 -3.32 2.48
N VAL A 105 6.72 -3.92 3.58
CA VAL A 105 6.24 -3.18 4.76
C VAL A 105 7.41 -2.50 5.47
N VAL A 106 8.53 -3.20 5.68
CA VAL A 106 9.75 -2.64 6.30
C VAL A 106 10.31 -1.45 5.53
N LEU A 107 10.31 -1.55 4.20
CA LEU A 107 10.79 -0.50 3.31
C LEU A 107 9.71 0.55 2.96
N ALA A 108 8.50 0.44 3.52
CA ALA A 108 7.40 1.33 3.18
C ALA A 108 7.72 2.79 3.54
N GLY A 109 7.27 3.70 2.68
CA GLY A 109 7.45 5.15 2.86
C GLY A 109 8.85 5.67 2.51
N GLN A 110 9.85 4.82 2.25
CA GLN A 110 11.19 5.27 1.84
C GLN A 110 11.13 6.17 0.59
N GLY A 111 11.96 7.21 0.59
CA GLY A 111 11.98 8.25 -0.45
C GLY A 111 11.23 9.52 -0.05
N ILE A 112 10.61 10.18 -1.03
CA ILE A 112 9.84 11.41 -0.84
C ILE A 112 8.41 11.13 -1.28
N SER A 113 7.44 11.43 -0.40
CA SER A 113 6.03 11.45 -0.80
C SER A 113 5.69 12.80 -1.43
N LYS A 114 5.07 12.78 -2.62
CA LYS A 114 4.74 13.99 -3.41
C LYS A 114 3.26 13.97 -3.80
N PHE A 115 2.58 15.10 -3.65
CA PHE A 115 1.17 15.23 -3.98
C PHE A 115 0.78 16.70 -4.17
N ILE A 116 -0.43 16.96 -4.65
CA ILE A 116 -1.03 18.31 -4.68
C ILE A 116 -2.20 18.34 -3.70
N ARG A 117 -2.32 19.42 -2.92
CA ARG A 117 -3.46 19.64 -2.02
C ARG A 117 -3.84 21.11 -2.07
N ASN A 118 -5.08 21.40 -2.44
CA ASN A 118 -5.63 22.74 -2.65
C ASN A 118 -4.73 23.60 -3.55
N GLY A 119 -4.36 23.05 -4.71
CA GLY A 119 -3.54 23.71 -5.74
C GLY A 119 -2.06 23.87 -5.38
N LYS A 120 -1.60 23.35 -4.23
CA LYS A 120 -0.21 23.49 -3.76
C LYS A 120 0.50 22.15 -3.74
N TYR A 121 1.66 22.08 -4.38
CA TYR A 121 2.55 20.93 -4.29
C TYR A 121 3.05 20.73 -2.86
N LYS A 122 3.03 19.48 -2.41
CA LYS A 122 3.49 19.05 -1.10
C LYS A 122 4.56 17.99 -1.25
N TYR A 123 5.55 18.08 -0.39
CA TYR A 123 6.69 17.16 -0.32
C TYR A 123 6.85 16.74 1.15
N ILE A 124 6.88 15.43 1.39
CA ILE A 124 7.09 14.88 2.72
C ILE A 124 8.31 13.97 2.65
N PRO A 125 9.45 14.37 3.26
CA PRO A 125 10.63 13.52 3.30
C PRO A 125 10.38 12.33 4.23
N TYR A 126 11.08 11.22 3.98
CA TYR A 126 10.88 9.95 4.69
C TYR A 126 10.75 10.06 6.22
N HIS A 127 11.66 10.81 6.87
CA HIS A 127 11.68 10.99 8.32
C HIS A 127 10.46 11.74 8.92
N GLN A 128 9.56 12.25 8.08
CA GLN A 128 8.31 12.93 8.46
C GLN A 128 7.05 12.17 8.02
N VAL A 129 7.16 11.13 7.19
CA VAL A 129 6.01 10.45 6.57
C VAL A 129 5.03 9.91 7.62
N PHE A 130 5.56 9.21 8.62
CA PHE A 130 4.76 8.60 9.68
C PHE A 130 4.32 9.59 10.79
N LYS A 131 4.75 10.85 10.72
CA LYS A 131 4.30 11.92 11.65
C LYS A 131 3.12 12.72 11.09
N ARG A 132 2.86 12.62 9.78
CA ARG A 132 1.83 13.40 9.08
C ARG A 132 0.77 12.44 8.54
N VAL A 133 -0.13 12.06 9.42
CA VAL A 133 -1.22 11.13 9.11
C VAL A 133 -2.56 11.86 9.06
N ASP A 134 -3.43 11.42 8.15
CA ASP A 134 -4.86 11.75 8.20
C ASP A 134 -5.60 10.61 8.91
N THR A 135 -6.83 10.85 9.39
CA THR A 135 -7.64 9.81 10.05
C THR A 135 -9.00 9.69 9.39
N PHE A 136 -9.51 8.47 9.29
CA PHE A 136 -10.76 8.14 8.61
C PHE A 136 -11.51 7.07 9.37
N ASP A 137 -12.80 7.30 9.61
CA ASP A 137 -13.74 6.24 10.00
C ASP A 137 -14.31 5.62 8.72
N ILE A 138 -14.16 4.31 8.56
CA ILE A 138 -14.45 3.60 7.31
C ILE A 138 -15.48 2.51 7.58
N LEU A 139 -16.70 2.73 7.05
CA LEU A 139 -17.85 1.83 7.21
C LEU A 139 -18.05 1.45 8.69
N ASP A 140 -18.19 0.17 8.99
CA ASP A 140 -18.29 -0.40 10.34
C ASP A 140 -16.93 -0.94 10.86
N GLN A 141 -15.82 -0.65 10.17
CA GLN A 141 -14.50 -1.18 10.51
C GLN A 141 -13.72 -0.29 11.50
N GLY A 142 -14.29 0.86 11.87
CA GLY A 142 -13.75 1.80 12.86
C GLY A 142 -12.67 2.72 12.30
N LEU A 143 -11.90 3.32 13.21
CA LEU A 143 -10.94 4.38 12.90
C LEU A 143 -9.62 3.84 12.34
N PHE A 144 -9.16 4.46 11.25
CA PHE A 144 -7.88 4.23 10.62
C PHE A 144 -7.06 5.53 10.60
N GLU A 145 -5.75 5.37 10.53
CA GLU A 145 -4.81 6.42 10.14
C GLU A 145 -4.25 6.11 8.76
N ALA A 146 -3.94 7.16 8.00
CA ALA A 146 -3.37 7.05 6.67
C ALA A 146 -2.09 7.89 6.57
N TYR A 147 -0.98 7.25 6.19
CA TYR A 147 0.25 7.98 5.86
C TYR A 147 0.43 8.11 4.34
N PRO A 148 1.03 9.21 3.84
CA PRO A 148 1.30 9.46 2.43
C PRO A 148 2.16 8.38 1.76
N ASN A 149 1.73 7.89 0.59
CA ASN A 149 2.44 6.85 -0.15
C ASN A 149 3.07 7.39 -1.45
N ARG A 150 4.42 7.45 -1.49
CA ARG A 150 5.24 7.73 -2.69
C ARG A 150 4.72 8.96 -3.48
N ASP A 151 4.82 8.92 -4.81
CA ASP A 151 4.43 10.00 -5.70
C ASP A 151 3.00 9.81 -6.20
N SER A 152 2.09 10.67 -5.75
CA SER A 152 0.70 10.75 -6.20
C SER A 152 0.53 11.58 -7.47
N LEU A 153 1.51 12.41 -7.85
CA LEU A 153 1.39 13.34 -8.98
C LEU A 153 1.28 12.62 -10.33
N LYS A 154 1.93 11.45 -10.45
CA LYS A 154 1.85 10.62 -11.67
C LYS A 154 0.41 10.23 -12.03
N TYR A 155 -0.48 10.10 -11.04
CA TYR A 155 -1.86 9.67 -11.27
C TYR A 155 -2.74 10.76 -11.89
N ARG A 156 -2.29 12.02 -11.93
CA ARG A 156 -3.00 13.08 -12.67
C ARG A 156 -3.11 12.74 -14.14
N GLN A 157 -2.01 12.31 -14.75
CA GLN A 157 -2.01 11.92 -16.15
C GLN A 157 -2.71 10.58 -16.36
N VAL A 158 -2.50 9.61 -15.46
CA VAL A 158 -3.12 8.27 -15.57
C VAL A 158 -4.64 8.34 -15.54
N TYR A 159 -5.20 9.31 -14.81
CA TYR A 159 -6.64 9.46 -14.62
C TYR A 159 -7.27 10.65 -15.36
N ASP A 160 -6.49 11.36 -16.19
CA ASP A 160 -6.95 12.56 -16.90
C ASP A 160 -7.52 13.61 -15.92
N LEU A 161 -6.71 13.95 -14.92
CA LEU A 161 -6.97 14.85 -13.79
C LEU A 161 -5.85 15.90 -13.65
N GLU A 162 -5.26 16.37 -14.75
CA GLU A 162 -4.19 17.38 -14.74
C GLU A 162 -4.62 18.66 -14.01
N GLY A 163 -5.87 19.09 -14.10
CA GLY A 163 -6.36 20.32 -13.46
C GLY A 163 -6.71 20.19 -11.97
N ILE A 164 -6.65 18.99 -11.38
CA ILE A 164 -7.23 18.73 -10.05
C ILE A 164 -6.54 19.52 -8.93
N GLN A 165 -7.34 20.04 -7.98
CA GLN A 165 -6.82 20.81 -6.85
C GLN A 165 -6.13 19.92 -5.81
N THR A 166 -6.65 18.71 -5.61
CA THR A 166 -6.09 17.74 -4.66
C THR A 166 -6.02 16.36 -5.29
N ILE A 167 -4.83 15.76 -5.28
CA ILE A 167 -4.64 14.34 -5.57
C ILE A 167 -3.69 13.75 -4.54
N TYR A 168 -4.15 12.76 -3.78
CA TYR A 168 -3.39 12.23 -2.66
C TYR A 168 -3.64 10.74 -2.46
N ARG A 169 -2.56 9.95 -2.45
CA ARG A 169 -2.61 8.53 -2.15
C ARG A 169 -1.89 8.22 -0.85
N GLY A 170 -2.43 7.27 -0.09
CA GLY A 170 -1.85 6.86 1.19
C GLY A 170 -2.08 5.40 1.53
N THR A 171 -1.50 4.98 2.65
CA THR A 171 -1.62 3.62 3.16
C THR A 171 -2.33 3.62 4.50
N LEU A 172 -3.35 2.78 4.65
CA LEU A 172 -4.16 2.64 5.86
C LEU A 172 -3.48 1.73 6.89
N ARG A 173 -3.52 2.15 8.15
CA ARG A 173 -3.13 1.40 9.33
C ARG A 173 -4.09 1.67 10.48
N ARG A 174 -4.03 0.82 11.51
CA ARG A 174 -4.74 1.08 12.77
C ARG A 174 -4.07 2.24 13.51
N VAL A 175 -4.89 3.02 14.21
CA VAL A 175 -4.43 4.21 14.95
C VAL A 175 -3.30 3.84 15.92
N GLY A 176 -2.25 4.66 15.90
CA GLY A 176 -1.05 4.47 16.73
C GLY A 176 0.01 3.56 16.12
N PHE A 177 -0.22 3.02 14.91
CA PHE A 177 0.80 2.28 14.18
C PHE A 177 1.93 3.20 13.72
N SER A 178 1.62 4.32 13.08
CA SER A 178 2.56 5.22 12.42
C SER A 178 3.45 5.92 13.45
N GLU A 179 2.88 6.36 14.57
CA GLU A 179 3.66 6.90 15.68
C GLU A 179 4.69 5.88 16.18
N ALA A 180 4.29 4.62 16.35
CA ALA A 180 5.18 3.56 16.80
C ALA A 180 6.23 3.19 15.74
N TRP A 181 5.81 3.06 14.49
CA TRP A 181 6.69 2.74 13.36
C TRP A 181 7.72 3.84 13.09
N ASN A 182 7.33 5.10 13.33
CA ASN A 182 8.24 6.23 13.23
C ASN A 182 9.47 6.08 14.13
N MET A 183 9.38 5.35 15.26
CA MET A 183 10.56 5.06 16.09
C MET A 183 11.64 4.32 15.31
N PHE A 184 11.27 3.31 14.50
CA PHE A 184 12.22 2.59 13.64
C PHE A 184 12.83 3.48 12.57
N VAL A 185 12.02 4.39 12.01
CA VAL A 185 12.49 5.38 11.04
C VAL A 185 13.49 6.34 11.65
N GLN A 186 13.22 6.90 12.84
CA GLN A 186 14.14 7.83 13.50
C GLN A 186 15.45 7.14 13.92
N LEU A 187 15.39 5.86 14.30
CA LEU A 187 16.58 5.07 14.62
C LEU A 187 17.38 4.63 13.37
N GLY A 188 16.80 4.73 12.17
CA GLY A 188 17.41 4.22 10.94
C GLY A 188 17.36 2.69 10.80
N LEU A 189 16.51 2.00 11.57
CA LEU A 189 16.39 0.52 11.52
C LEU A 189 15.71 0.03 10.24
N THR A 190 15.07 0.92 9.49
CA THR A 190 14.45 0.61 8.20
C THR A 190 15.40 0.82 7.03
N ASP A 191 16.66 1.22 7.25
CA ASP A 191 17.64 1.42 6.18
C ASP A 191 18.12 0.09 5.60
N ASP A 192 18.24 0.04 4.28
CA ASP A 192 18.62 -1.14 3.52
C ASP A 192 19.84 -0.93 2.63
N SER A 193 20.52 0.21 2.78
CA SER A 193 21.62 0.63 1.91
C SER A 193 23.01 0.16 2.36
N TYR A 194 23.14 -0.34 3.59
CA TYR A 194 24.41 -0.81 4.14
C TYR A 194 24.22 -2.04 5.03
N VAL A 195 25.32 -2.77 5.25
CA VAL A 195 25.33 -3.99 6.08
C VAL A 195 25.83 -3.70 7.49
N ILE A 196 25.27 -4.40 8.47
CA ILE A 196 25.74 -4.39 9.86
C ILE A 196 26.87 -5.40 10.02
N GLU A 197 28.03 -4.89 10.43
CA GLU A 197 29.21 -5.70 10.72
C GLU A 197 28.95 -6.69 11.86
N ASN A 198 29.41 -7.92 11.69
CA ASN A 198 29.22 -9.00 12.65
C ASN A 198 27.73 -9.29 13.01
N SER A 199 26.78 -8.91 12.15
CA SER A 199 25.33 -9.09 12.33
C SER A 199 24.94 -10.49 12.81
N ALA A 200 25.59 -11.55 12.32
CA ALA A 200 25.24 -12.93 12.69
C ALA A 200 25.44 -13.23 14.19
N LYS A 201 26.39 -12.57 14.86
CA LYS A 201 26.73 -12.81 16.27
C LYS A 201 26.13 -11.78 17.22
N MET A 202 25.56 -10.69 16.72
CA MET A 202 24.89 -9.69 17.56
C MET A 202 23.59 -10.24 18.14
N THR A 203 23.23 -9.78 19.33
CA THR A 203 21.87 -9.93 19.87
C THR A 203 20.97 -8.80 19.40
N TYR A 204 19.64 -8.93 19.56
CA TYR A 204 18.70 -7.83 19.28
C TYR A 204 19.01 -6.59 20.14
N ARG A 205 19.31 -6.80 21.43
CA ARG A 205 19.80 -5.75 22.33
C ARG A 205 21.05 -5.03 21.78
N GLN A 206 22.07 -5.79 21.38
CA GLN A 206 23.31 -5.22 20.84
C GLN A 206 23.09 -4.50 19.50
N PHE A 207 22.19 -5.01 18.66
CA PHE A 207 21.79 -4.36 17.42
C PHE A 207 21.14 -3.01 17.71
N LEU A 208 20.13 -2.95 18.58
CA LEU A 208 19.51 -1.68 18.96
C LEU A 208 20.52 -0.71 19.58
N GLU A 209 21.36 -1.19 20.51
CA GLU A 209 22.36 -0.36 21.18
C GLU A 209 23.33 0.30 20.20
N SER A 210 23.63 -0.35 19.07
CA SER A 210 24.57 0.18 18.08
C SER A 210 24.09 1.47 17.38
N PHE A 211 22.79 1.80 17.46
CA PHE A 211 22.20 3.04 16.94
C PHE A 211 22.05 4.14 17.99
N LEU A 212 22.42 3.86 19.25
CA LEU A 212 22.26 4.78 20.36
C LEU A 212 23.61 5.36 20.80
N PHE A 213 23.56 6.50 21.51
CA PHE A 213 24.76 7.11 22.05
C PHE A 213 25.45 6.19 23.08
N TYR A 214 26.77 6.11 23.01
CA TYR A 214 27.56 5.36 23.99
C TYR A 214 27.50 6.03 25.37
N ARG A 215 26.88 5.33 26.33
CA ARG A 215 26.87 5.69 27.76
C ARG A 215 26.96 4.42 28.60
N MET A 216 27.90 4.36 29.53
CA MET A 216 28.18 3.14 30.29
C MET A 216 27.20 2.88 31.45
N THR A 217 26.57 3.92 31.97
CA THR A 217 25.74 3.86 33.19
C THR A 217 24.25 3.69 32.91
N ASP A 218 23.79 4.16 31.75
CA ASP A 218 22.38 4.22 31.43
C ASP A 218 21.92 2.87 30.86
N THR A 219 20.71 2.42 31.23
CA THR A 219 20.11 1.26 30.57
C THR A 219 19.78 1.59 29.11
N ILE A 220 19.70 0.56 28.25
CA ILE A 220 19.36 0.76 26.84
C ILE A 220 17.98 1.41 26.67
N GLU A 221 17.03 1.09 27.54
CA GLU A 221 15.68 1.66 27.56
C GLU A 221 15.72 3.16 27.87
N LEU A 222 16.56 3.60 28.81
CA LEU A 222 16.75 5.02 29.13
C LEU A 222 17.41 5.77 27.98
N LYS A 223 18.46 5.19 27.38
CA LYS A 223 19.13 5.76 26.19
C LYS A 223 18.13 5.94 25.04
N LEU A 224 17.30 4.92 24.79
CA LEU A 224 16.32 4.92 23.73
C LEU A 224 15.22 5.95 23.97
N ALA A 225 14.68 5.99 25.19
CA ALA A 225 13.66 6.97 25.57
C ALA A 225 14.16 8.40 25.40
N TYR A 226 15.39 8.68 25.83
CA TYR A 226 16.05 9.97 25.62
C TYR A 226 16.25 10.28 24.13
N TYR A 227 16.72 9.32 23.34
CA TYR A 227 16.94 9.49 21.90
C TYR A 227 15.65 9.83 21.14
N LEU A 228 14.56 9.11 21.44
CA LEU A 228 13.26 9.27 20.78
C LEU A 228 12.40 10.38 21.37
N GLY A 229 12.76 10.94 22.53
CA GLY A 229 11.95 11.92 23.25
C GLY A 229 10.64 11.34 23.79
N ILE A 230 10.64 10.06 24.20
CA ILE A 230 9.45 9.37 24.74
C ILE A 230 9.64 9.00 26.21
N ASN A 231 8.55 8.71 26.91
CA ASN A 231 8.61 8.17 28.27
C ASN A 231 8.96 6.66 28.24
N VAL A 232 9.81 6.20 29.16
CA VAL A 232 10.16 4.78 29.35
C VAL A 232 8.96 3.89 29.68
N ASP A 233 7.87 4.46 30.20
CA ASP A 233 6.64 3.75 30.54
C ASP A 233 5.52 4.02 29.52
N SER A 234 5.84 4.66 28.39
CA SER A 234 4.87 4.90 27.31
C SER A 234 4.39 3.60 26.66
N SER A 235 3.20 3.64 26.06
CA SER A 235 2.65 2.56 25.23
C SER A 235 3.59 2.19 24.08
N ASN A 236 4.29 3.17 23.51
CA ASN A 236 5.29 2.95 22.46
C ASN A 236 6.51 2.16 22.98
N MET A 237 7.00 2.47 24.18
CA MET A 237 8.07 1.65 24.78
C MET A 237 7.60 0.22 25.06
N LEU A 238 6.35 0.04 25.50
CA LEU A 238 5.74 -1.29 25.69
C LEU A 238 5.68 -2.09 24.37
N LYS A 239 5.32 -1.46 23.24
CA LYS A 239 5.36 -2.08 21.90
C LYS A 239 6.76 -2.59 21.54
N LEU A 240 7.82 -1.81 21.83
CA LEU A 240 9.20 -2.21 21.57
C LEU A 240 9.66 -3.37 22.46
N ARG A 241 9.27 -3.37 23.74
CA ARG A 241 9.52 -4.49 24.66
C ARG A 241 8.80 -5.76 24.21
N TRP A 242 7.54 -5.65 23.80
CA TRP A 242 6.74 -6.78 23.33
C TRP A 242 7.33 -7.47 22.10
N LEU A 243 7.96 -6.70 21.19
CA LEU A 243 8.69 -7.24 20.05
C LEU A 243 9.96 -8.03 20.44
N GLY A 244 10.45 -7.89 21.67
CA GLY A 244 11.71 -8.50 22.11
C GLY A 244 12.95 -7.74 21.62
N LEU A 245 12.82 -6.45 21.27
CA LEU A 245 13.93 -5.65 20.74
C LEU A 245 15.10 -5.51 21.74
N PHE A 246 14.83 -5.71 23.02
CA PHE A 246 15.81 -5.68 24.11
C PHE A 246 16.32 -7.07 24.51
N ASP A 247 15.95 -8.12 23.78
CA ASP A 247 16.32 -9.49 24.14
C ASP A 247 17.77 -9.79 23.75
N ASP A 248 18.39 -10.71 24.50
CA ASP A 248 19.71 -11.26 24.17
C ASP A 248 19.66 -12.39 23.12
N LYS A 249 18.56 -12.46 22.35
CA LYS A 249 18.39 -13.39 21.24
C LYS A 249 19.33 -13.03 20.09
N LYS A 250 20.06 -14.03 19.57
CA LYS A 250 21.00 -13.85 18.44
C LYS A 250 20.26 -13.60 17.12
N ILE A 251 20.78 -12.68 16.32
CA ILE A 251 20.23 -12.32 15.00
C ILE A 251 20.42 -13.47 13.99
N GLY A 252 21.61 -14.05 13.91
CA GLY A 252 21.89 -15.20 13.06
C GLY A 252 21.99 -14.93 11.55
N LEU A 253 21.80 -13.68 11.10
CA LEU A 253 21.91 -13.28 9.69
C LEU A 253 23.31 -12.75 9.36
N LYS A 254 23.95 -13.25 8.30
CA LYS A 254 25.28 -12.79 7.85
C LYS A 254 25.14 -11.61 6.89
N LYS A 255 25.94 -10.56 7.10
CA LYS A 255 25.98 -9.35 6.24
C LYS A 255 24.59 -8.75 6.03
N ALA A 256 23.77 -8.75 7.07
CA ALA A 256 22.41 -8.25 6.99
C ALA A 256 22.36 -6.73 7.10
N THR A 257 21.43 -6.10 6.39
CA THR A 257 21.12 -4.69 6.54
C THR A 257 20.28 -4.44 7.81
N PRO A 258 20.22 -3.20 8.33
CA PRO A 258 19.30 -2.86 9.43
C PRO A 258 17.87 -3.32 9.15
N ALA A 259 17.35 -3.03 7.94
CA ALA A 259 16.03 -3.43 7.52
C ALA A 259 15.81 -4.95 7.51
N GLN A 260 16.80 -5.74 7.09
CA GLN A 260 16.70 -7.20 7.13
C GLN A 260 16.66 -7.75 8.56
N ILE A 261 17.45 -7.15 9.46
CA ILE A 261 17.43 -7.52 10.87
C ILE A 261 16.10 -7.14 11.51
N LEU A 262 15.61 -5.92 11.26
CA LEU A 262 14.30 -5.47 11.73
C LEU A 262 13.18 -6.37 11.19
N GLN A 263 13.19 -6.71 9.90
CA GLN A 263 12.22 -7.63 9.30
C GLN A 263 12.16 -8.95 10.08
N LYS A 264 13.33 -9.55 10.34
CA LYS A 264 13.40 -10.80 11.12
C LYS A 264 12.77 -10.67 12.51
N ILE A 265 13.07 -9.58 13.22
CA ILE A 265 12.51 -9.33 14.56
C ILE A 265 10.99 -9.21 14.50
N LEU A 266 10.48 -8.49 13.49
CA LEU A 266 9.05 -8.30 13.31
C LEU A 266 8.35 -9.60 12.89
N GLU A 267 8.92 -10.39 11.99
CA GLU A 267 8.33 -11.66 11.52
C GLU A 267 8.15 -12.68 12.65
N ASP A 268 9.05 -12.69 13.64
CA ASP A 268 8.95 -13.54 14.82
C ASP A 268 7.70 -13.23 15.69
N LYS A 269 7.07 -12.05 15.51
CA LYS A 269 6.00 -11.53 16.38
C LYS A 269 4.73 -11.07 15.67
N LEU A 270 4.85 -10.58 14.44
CA LEU A 270 3.78 -9.96 13.67
C LEU A 270 3.34 -10.84 12.49
N SER A 271 3.78 -12.10 12.39
CA SER A 271 3.23 -13.01 11.37
C SER A 271 1.81 -13.44 11.73
N LEU A 272 1.00 -13.77 10.72
CA LEU A 272 -0.31 -14.39 10.95
C LEU A 272 -0.13 -15.76 11.63
N GLU A 273 -0.93 -15.99 12.67
CA GLU A 273 -1.03 -17.23 13.41
C GLU A 273 -2.05 -18.16 12.75
N PRO A 274 -1.96 -19.49 12.95
CA PRO A 274 -2.97 -20.42 12.48
C PRO A 274 -4.37 -20.02 12.96
N GLY A 275 -5.29 -19.82 12.02
CA GLY A 275 -6.66 -19.40 12.29
C GLY A 275 -6.91 -17.90 12.19
N ASP A 276 -5.86 -17.07 12.10
CA ASP A 276 -6.03 -15.65 11.77
C ASP A 276 -6.66 -15.47 10.40
N LYS A 277 -7.39 -14.37 10.26
CA LYS A 277 -7.86 -13.87 8.97
C LYS A 277 -7.31 -12.46 8.77
N ASP A 278 -6.85 -12.18 7.55
CA ASP A 278 -6.53 -10.81 7.16
C ASP A 278 -7.78 -10.08 6.65
N MET A 279 -7.60 -8.78 6.44
CA MET A 279 -8.59 -7.88 5.93
C MET A 279 -7.91 -6.87 5.01
N ILE A 280 -8.54 -6.63 3.86
CA ILE A 280 -8.20 -5.54 2.96
C ILE A 280 -9.24 -4.44 3.13
N VAL A 281 -8.77 -3.21 3.31
CA VAL A 281 -9.59 -2.00 3.29
C VAL A 281 -9.06 -1.09 2.19
N MET A 282 -9.95 -0.61 1.33
CA MET A 282 -9.67 0.45 0.38
C MET A 282 -10.71 1.55 0.54
N HIS A 283 -10.30 2.81 0.40
CA HIS A 283 -11.14 3.96 0.63
C HIS A 283 -10.75 5.09 -0.32
N HIS A 284 -11.66 5.46 -1.21
CA HIS A 284 -11.54 6.62 -2.08
C HIS A 284 -12.45 7.74 -1.59
N ILE A 285 -12.01 8.97 -1.74
CA ILE A 285 -12.78 10.17 -1.42
C ILE A 285 -12.70 11.12 -2.61
N PHE A 286 -13.86 11.48 -3.15
CA PHE A 286 -14.02 12.44 -4.22
C PHE A 286 -14.78 13.65 -3.71
N ASP A 287 -14.20 14.85 -3.86
CA ASP A 287 -14.95 16.10 -3.71
C ASP A 287 -15.16 16.70 -5.10
N TYR A 288 -16.39 17.08 -5.41
CA TYR A 288 -16.76 17.60 -6.73
C TYR A 288 -17.93 18.56 -6.66
N VAL A 289 -18.09 19.38 -7.70
CA VAL A 289 -19.25 20.25 -7.89
C VAL A 289 -20.12 19.66 -8.99
N LEU A 290 -21.41 19.48 -8.72
CA LEU A 290 -22.40 19.03 -9.69
C LEU A 290 -23.62 19.95 -9.60
N ASN A 291 -24.05 20.52 -10.73
CA ASN A 291 -25.18 21.46 -10.79
C ASN A 291 -25.06 22.64 -9.79
N GLY A 292 -23.83 23.13 -9.59
CA GLY A 292 -23.52 24.23 -8.66
C GLY A 292 -23.53 23.85 -7.17
N LYS A 293 -23.67 22.57 -6.83
CA LYS A 293 -23.61 22.08 -5.45
C LYS A 293 -22.35 21.25 -5.22
N SER A 294 -21.73 21.42 -4.06
CA SER A 294 -20.56 20.64 -3.66
C SER A 294 -21.01 19.33 -3.03
N HIS A 295 -20.35 18.24 -3.42
CA HIS A 295 -20.62 16.89 -2.92
C HIS A 295 -19.31 16.21 -2.53
N ARG A 296 -19.41 15.27 -1.61
CA ARG A 296 -18.37 14.30 -1.29
C ARG A 296 -18.91 12.90 -1.49
N THR A 297 -18.24 12.11 -2.32
CA THR A 297 -18.50 10.67 -2.42
C THR A 297 -17.32 9.89 -1.84
N LYS A 298 -17.61 8.99 -0.91
CA LYS A 298 -16.68 8.00 -0.38
C LYS A 298 -16.97 6.66 -1.05
N SER A 299 -15.95 5.94 -1.48
CA SER A 299 -16.09 4.60 -2.07
C SER A 299 -15.16 3.64 -1.33
N SER A 300 -15.75 2.69 -0.63
CA SER A 300 -15.04 1.84 0.34
C SER A 300 -15.18 0.37 -0.02
N LEU A 301 -14.10 -0.39 0.04
CA LEU A 301 -14.07 -1.84 -0.09
C LEU A 301 -13.52 -2.44 1.20
N VAL A 302 -14.20 -3.45 1.72
CA VAL A 302 -13.72 -4.28 2.83
C VAL A 302 -13.85 -5.74 2.41
N VAL A 303 -12.74 -6.46 2.41
CA VAL A 303 -12.71 -7.91 2.12
C VAL A 303 -11.96 -8.61 3.25
N LYS A 304 -12.52 -9.69 3.78
CA LYS A 304 -11.87 -10.54 4.78
C LYS A 304 -11.38 -11.85 4.15
N GLY A 305 -10.25 -12.34 4.62
CA GLY A 305 -9.71 -13.64 4.24
C GLY A 305 -10.58 -14.76 4.80
N ASP A 306 -10.51 -15.93 4.18
CA ASP A 306 -11.16 -17.12 4.73
C ASP A 306 -10.29 -17.76 5.80
N ASP A 307 -8.97 -17.77 5.57
CA ASP A 307 -7.93 -18.30 6.44
C ASP A 307 -6.54 -17.75 6.02
N ILE A 308 -5.47 -18.38 6.53
CA ILE A 308 -4.07 -18.00 6.27
C ILE A 308 -3.57 -18.33 4.85
N GLU A 309 -4.28 -19.18 4.10
CA GLU A 309 -3.97 -19.53 2.71
C GLU A 309 -4.81 -18.66 1.75
N TYR A 310 -6.13 -18.66 1.94
CA TYR A 310 -7.10 -17.86 1.19
C TYR A 310 -7.33 -16.49 1.82
N THR A 311 -6.23 -15.74 1.95
CA THR A 311 -6.21 -14.38 2.50
C THR A 311 -6.99 -13.38 1.63
N ALA A 312 -7.53 -12.31 2.22
CA ALA A 312 -8.12 -11.18 1.52
C ALA A 312 -7.11 -10.57 0.54
N MET A 313 -5.83 -10.48 0.93
CA MET A 313 -4.76 -10.06 0.02
C MET A 313 -4.66 -10.98 -1.21
N ALA A 314 -4.61 -12.30 -1.01
CA ALA A 314 -4.56 -13.26 -2.12
C ALA A 314 -5.81 -13.16 -3.02
N LYS A 315 -7.00 -13.05 -2.44
CA LYS A 315 -8.27 -12.86 -3.18
C LYS A 315 -8.26 -11.59 -4.01
N THR A 316 -7.98 -10.45 -3.38
CA THR A 316 -8.06 -9.14 -4.03
C THR A 316 -6.92 -8.85 -5.00
N VAL A 317 -5.83 -9.62 -4.97
CA VAL A 317 -4.79 -9.60 -6.01
C VAL A 317 -5.07 -10.63 -7.11
N GLY A 318 -5.49 -11.83 -6.74
CA GLY A 318 -5.66 -12.96 -7.65
C GLY A 318 -6.95 -12.91 -8.47
N TYR A 319 -8.08 -12.55 -7.85
CA TYR A 319 -9.37 -12.52 -8.53
C TYR A 319 -9.44 -11.48 -9.64
N PRO A 320 -8.99 -10.21 -9.46
CA PRO A 320 -8.99 -9.25 -10.57
C PRO A 320 -8.18 -9.73 -11.78
N LEU A 321 -7.01 -10.32 -11.53
CA LEU A 321 -6.16 -10.90 -12.56
C LEU A 321 -6.86 -12.06 -13.28
N GLY A 322 -7.41 -13.01 -12.52
CA GLY A 322 -8.10 -14.19 -13.06
C GLY A 322 -9.35 -13.83 -13.86
N VAL A 323 -10.16 -12.90 -13.34
CA VAL A 323 -11.36 -12.38 -14.01
C VAL A 323 -11.00 -11.66 -15.30
N PHE A 324 -9.96 -10.81 -15.30
CA PHE A 324 -9.48 -10.18 -16.53
C PHE A 324 -9.07 -11.20 -17.59
N VAL A 325 -8.26 -12.21 -17.21
CA VAL A 325 -7.81 -13.27 -18.12
C VAL A 325 -9.00 -14.02 -18.70
N LYS A 326 -9.98 -14.39 -17.86
CA LYS A 326 -11.20 -15.07 -18.29
C LYS A 326 -11.98 -14.23 -19.31
N LEU A 327 -12.33 -12.99 -18.98
CA LEU A 327 -13.11 -12.11 -19.85
C LEU A 327 -12.40 -11.80 -21.18
N PHE A 328 -11.07 -11.70 -21.14
CA PHE A 328 -10.28 -11.54 -22.35
C PHE A 328 -10.28 -12.81 -23.23
N MET A 329 -10.15 -14.00 -22.64
CA MET A 329 -10.22 -15.28 -23.35
C MET A 329 -11.62 -15.58 -23.92
N ASP A 330 -12.67 -15.17 -23.20
CA ASP A 330 -14.06 -15.30 -23.66
C ASP A 330 -14.41 -14.30 -24.78
N GLY A 331 -13.53 -13.32 -25.04
CA GLY A 331 -13.69 -12.33 -26.09
C GLY A 331 -14.57 -11.13 -25.70
N ASP A 332 -14.90 -10.97 -24.43
CA ASP A 332 -15.62 -9.81 -23.90
C ASP A 332 -14.74 -8.55 -23.85
N ILE A 333 -13.42 -8.73 -23.71
CA ILE A 333 -12.40 -7.68 -23.76
C ILE A 333 -11.49 -7.94 -24.96
N LYS A 334 -11.30 -6.95 -25.84
CA LYS A 334 -10.61 -7.09 -27.14
C LYS A 334 -9.44 -6.14 -27.34
N ILE A 335 -8.95 -5.53 -26.26
CA ILE A 335 -7.80 -4.62 -26.28
C ILE A 335 -6.51 -5.31 -26.74
N LYS A 336 -5.60 -4.53 -27.31
CA LYS A 336 -4.25 -4.95 -27.76
C LYS A 336 -3.23 -3.89 -27.36
N GLY A 337 -1.97 -4.26 -27.21
CA GLY A 337 -0.90 -3.38 -26.75
C GLY A 337 -0.68 -3.45 -25.23
N VAL A 338 0.08 -2.49 -24.71
CA VAL A 338 0.44 -2.41 -23.28
C VAL A 338 -0.55 -1.51 -22.54
N HIS A 339 -1.19 -2.03 -21.50
CA HIS A 339 -2.31 -1.37 -20.82
C HIS A 339 -2.24 -1.42 -19.29
N LEU A 340 -2.91 -0.42 -18.70
CA LEU A 340 -3.34 -0.39 -17.30
C LEU A 340 -4.86 -0.59 -17.26
N PRO A 341 -5.47 -1.01 -16.14
CA PRO A 341 -6.91 -1.25 -16.06
C PRO A 341 -7.71 0.04 -15.82
N VAL A 342 -7.40 1.08 -16.60
CA VAL A 342 -8.05 2.41 -16.55
C VAL A 342 -9.06 2.61 -17.69
N ILE A 343 -9.22 1.62 -18.55
CA ILE A 343 -10.08 1.66 -19.74
C ILE A 343 -11.45 1.07 -19.39
N LYS A 344 -12.52 1.75 -19.84
CA LYS A 344 -13.92 1.35 -19.58
C LYS A 344 -14.23 -0.08 -19.97
N GLU A 345 -13.76 -0.50 -21.15
CA GLU A 345 -13.86 -1.88 -21.65
C GLU A 345 -13.26 -2.91 -20.69
N VAL A 346 -12.29 -2.53 -19.85
CA VAL A 346 -11.67 -3.42 -18.85
C VAL A 346 -12.35 -3.31 -17.50
N TYR A 347 -12.39 -2.11 -16.91
CA TYR A 347 -12.77 -1.99 -15.51
C TYR A 347 -14.25 -2.31 -15.27
N GLU A 348 -15.15 -2.03 -16.23
CA GLU A 348 -16.58 -2.30 -16.04
C GLU A 348 -16.91 -3.79 -15.92
N PRO A 349 -16.55 -4.65 -16.90
CA PRO A 349 -16.86 -6.06 -16.80
C PRO A 349 -16.08 -6.74 -15.67
N VAL A 350 -14.82 -6.36 -15.43
CA VAL A 350 -14.02 -6.92 -14.33
C VAL A 350 -14.64 -6.59 -12.97
N LEU A 351 -14.95 -5.32 -12.68
CA LEU A 351 -15.59 -4.94 -11.42
C LEU A 351 -16.98 -5.58 -11.27
N LYS A 352 -17.74 -5.72 -12.36
CA LYS A 352 -19.05 -6.36 -12.34
C LYS A 352 -18.95 -7.83 -11.94
N GLU A 353 -18.02 -8.60 -12.52
CA GLU A 353 -17.85 -10.01 -12.20
C GLU A 353 -17.27 -10.21 -10.78
N LEU A 354 -16.37 -9.34 -10.34
CA LEU A 354 -15.78 -9.37 -8.99
C LEU A 354 -16.81 -9.29 -7.85
N ARG A 355 -17.98 -8.70 -8.09
CA ARG A 355 -19.10 -8.70 -7.13
C ARG A 355 -19.57 -10.10 -6.76
N SER A 356 -19.46 -11.08 -7.67
CA SER A 356 -19.82 -12.47 -7.40
C SER A 356 -18.84 -13.19 -6.46
N PHE A 357 -17.67 -12.57 -6.21
CA PHE A 357 -16.64 -13.04 -5.29
C PHE A 357 -16.59 -12.20 -4.00
N ASP A 358 -17.66 -11.47 -3.69
CA ASP A 358 -17.76 -10.54 -2.56
C ASP A 358 -16.69 -9.42 -2.55
N VAL A 359 -16.15 -9.09 -3.72
CA VAL A 359 -15.26 -7.95 -3.91
C VAL A 359 -16.10 -6.81 -4.49
N ASN A 360 -16.73 -6.02 -3.61
CA ASN A 360 -17.62 -4.93 -4.00
C ASN A 360 -17.36 -3.64 -3.21
N PHE A 361 -17.38 -2.51 -3.91
CA PHE A 361 -17.29 -1.19 -3.30
C PHE A 361 -18.67 -0.69 -2.85
N ILE A 362 -18.71 -0.05 -1.69
CA ILE A 362 -19.87 0.64 -1.13
C ILE A 362 -19.63 2.14 -1.26
N GLU A 363 -20.59 2.84 -1.84
CA GLU A 363 -20.52 4.28 -2.09
C GLU A 363 -21.46 5.04 -1.16
N GLU A 364 -20.96 6.07 -0.50
CA GLU A 364 -21.70 6.98 0.38
C GLU A 364 -21.48 8.41 -0.10
N THR A 365 -22.57 9.13 -0.41
CA THR A 365 -22.51 10.52 -0.91
C THR A 365 -23.16 11.48 0.07
N ASP A 366 -22.41 12.51 0.45
CA ASP A 366 -22.84 13.60 1.32
C ASP A 366 -22.83 14.94 0.54
N ASP A 367 -23.81 15.80 0.79
CA ASP A 367 -23.76 17.20 0.34
C ASP A 367 -22.78 17.98 1.23
N LEU A 368 -21.81 18.65 0.61
CA LEU A 368 -20.90 19.55 1.32
C LEU A 368 -21.56 20.93 1.40
N ASN A 369 -22.02 21.31 2.59
CA ASN A 369 -22.38 22.70 2.84
C ASN A 369 -21.14 23.58 2.58
N GLU A 370 -21.30 24.72 1.90
CA GLU A 370 -20.23 25.69 1.73
C GLU A 370 -19.64 26.03 3.10
N VAL A 371 -18.43 25.54 3.36
CA VAL A 371 -17.62 26.01 4.48
C VAL A 371 -17.11 27.38 4.05
N ASN A 372 -17.80 28.42 4.50
CA ASN A 372 -17.36 29.82 4.39
C ASN A 372 -15.92 30.01 4.85
#